data_AF-A0A5M8SZS1-F1
#
_entry.id   AF-A0A5M8SZS1-F1
#
_cell.length_a   1.000
_cell.length_b   1.000
_cell.length_c   1.000
_cell.angle_alpha   90.00
_cell.angle_beta   90.00
_cell.angle_gamma   90.00
#
_symmetry.space_group_name_H-M   'P 1'
#
loop_
_entity.id
_entity.type
_entity.pdbx_description
1 polymer ?
#
loop_
_entity_poly.entity_id
_entity_poly.type
_entity_poly.pdbx_seq_one_letter_code
_entity_poly.pdbx_strand_id
1 'polypeptide(L)'
;MIPSSEKPLHSGNSGLYQLENDGVLTAKSTLVAGNQGENCNSDGTATSNGYNLSDDSCGIFNAATDRNNTPADLDPNGLQNNGGPTQTIALLSKSPAINAIPAANCTDNQGNPITTVQRRIKRPQSAGCDIGAFELVQNTPFSSSARN
;
A
#
# COMPACT_ATOMS: atom_id res chain seq x y z
N MET A 1 28.11 11.23 37.06
CA MET A 1 26.63 11.19 37.16
C MET A 1 26.12 11.26 35.73
N ILE A 2 25.87 10.09 35.12
CA ILE A 2 25.35 9.98 33.75
C ILE A 2 23.88 9.57 33.91
N PRO A 3 22.89 10.36 33.50
CA PRO A 3 21.53 9.86 33.35
C PRO A 3 21.27 9.48 31.90
N SER A 4 20.97 8.20 31.76
CA SER A 4 20.42 7.47 30.62
C SER A 4 19.29 8.21 29.90
N SER A 5 19.42 8.36 28.59
CA SER A 5 18.54 7.66 27.64
C SER A 5 19.18 7.79 26.26
N GLU A 6 19.97 6.77 25.92
CA GLU A 6 20.25 6.47 24.54
C GLU A 6 18.88 6.34 23.84
N LYS A 7 18.54 7.30 22.96
CA LYS A 7 17.49 7.11 21.97
C LYS A 7 17.79 5.74 21.34
N PRO A 8 16.86 4.76 21.36
CA PRO A 8 17.18 3.43 20.86
C PRO A 8 17.78 3.58 19.47
N LEU A 9 18.92 2.96 19.22
CA LEU A 9 19.46 2.86 17.88
C LEU A 9 18.41 2.11 17.05
N HIS A 10 17.56 2.87 16.35
CA HIS A 10 16.45 2.33 15.56
C HIS A 10 17.02 1.32 14.57
N SER A 11 16.59 0.06 14.68
CA SER A 11 16.96 -0.96 13.70
C SER A 11 16.30 -0.59 12.38
N GLY A 12 17.09 -0.12 11.41
CA GLY A 12 16.64 0.47 10.15
C GLY A 12 16.00 -0.51 9.15
N ASN A 13 15.07 -1.34 9.59
CA ASN A 13 14.39 -2.34 8.76
C ASN A 13 12.89 -2.08 8.60
N SER A 14 12.42 -0.86 8.92
CA SER A 14 11.02 -0.48 8.75
C SER A 14 10.69 -0.09 7.30
N GLY A 15 9.51 -0.47 6.83
CA GLY A 15 9.03 -0.11 5.49
C GLY A 15 8.63 1.36 5.36
N LEU A 16 8.07 1.94 6.42
CA LEU A 16 7.77 3.37 6.58
C LEU A 16 8.44 3.89 7.85
N TYR A 17 9.25 4.95 7.68
CA TYR A 17 10.00 5.59 8.76
C TYR A 17 9.74 7.09 8.73
N GLN A 18 9.39 7.68 9.88
CA GLN A 18 9.18 9.12 10.02
C GLN A 18 9.85 9.66 11.30
N LEU A 19 10.85 10.53 11.13
CA LEU A 19 11.51 11.22 12.24
C LEU A 19 10.78 12.50 12.66
N GLU A 20 10.90 12.85 13.94
CA GLU A 20 10.71 14.23 14.41
C GLU A 20 11.65 15.12 13.56
N ASN A 21 11.11 16.04 12.77
CA ASN A 21 11.79 16.94 11.81
C ASN A 21 11.86 16.51 10.32
N ASP A 22 11.45 15.29 9.94
CA ASP A 22 11.45 14.84 8.52
C ASP A 22 10.24 15.37 7.71
N GLY A 23 9.52 16.37 8.22
CA GLY A 23 8.29 16.87 7.61
C GLY A 23 7.05 16.07 8.04
N VAL A 24 5.98 16.13 7.24
CA VAL A 24 4.73 15.40 7.51
C VAL A 24 4.62 14.24 6.53
N LEU A 25 4.66 13.01 7.04
CA LEU A 25 4.29 11.83 6.26
C LEU A 25 2.78 11.79 6.08
N THR A 26 2.30 11.66 4.85
CA THR A 26 0.88 11.41 4.57
C THR A 26 0.74 10.15 3.74
N ALA A 27 0.12 9.12 4.32
CA ALA A 27 -0.06 7.82 3.69
C ALA A 27 -1.50 7.63 3.19
N LYS A 28 -1.64 7.24 1.93
CA LYS A 28 -2.93 6.85 1.35
C LYS A 28 -2.71 5.70 0.39
N SER A 29 -3.61 4.73 0.38
CA SER A 29 -3.56 3.61 -0.58
C SER A 29 -2.20 2.87 -0.57
N THR A 30 -1.48 2.89 0.56
CA THR A 30 -0.10 2.39 0.68
C THR A 30 -0.11 0.97 1.24
N LEU A 31 0.67 0.07 0.63
CA LEU A 31 0.88 -1.29 1.11
C LEU A 31 2.29 -1.41 1.66
N VAL A 32 2.41 -1.85 2.91
CA VAL A 32 3.69 -2.11 3.58
C VAL A 32 3.61 -3.52 4.14
N ALA A 33 4.48 -4.42 3.69
CA ALA A 33 4.45 -5.81 4.12
C ALA A 33 5.79 -6.49 3.88
N GLY A 34 6.04 -7.58 4.60
CA GLY A 34 7.22 -8.43 4.42
C GLY A 34 8.53 -7.79 4.90
N ASN A 35 8.47 -6.79 5.78
CA ASN A 35 9.67 -6.22 6.40
C ASN A 35 10.20 -7.16 7.50
N GLN A 36 11.52 -7.14 7.72
CA GLN A 36 12.14 -7.92 8.80
C GLN A 36 11.95 -7.28 10.18
N GLY A 37 11.63 -5.98 10.23
CA GLY A 37 11.23 -5.25 11.43
C GLY A 37 9.79 -4.72 11.30
N GLU A 38 9.39 -3.85 12.23
CA GLU A 38 8.07 -3.21 12.19
C GLU A 38 7.86 -2.45 10.89
N ASN A 39 6.71 -2.59 10.25
CA ASN A 39 6.41 -1.88 9.01
C ASN A 39 6.37 -0.38 9.18
N CYS A 40 5.96 0.10 10.35
CA CYS A 40 5.81 1.52 10.61
C CYS A 40 6.47 1.91 11.92
N ASN A 41 7.35 2.89 11.83
CA ASN A 41 7.94 3.53 12.99
C ASN A 41 7.88 5.05 12.79
N SER A 42 7.20 5.73 13.73
CA SER A 42 7.02 7.17 13.69
C SER A 42 7.36 7.80 15.03
N ASP A 43 8.43 8.57 15.05
CA ASP A 43 8.70 9.54 16.13
C ASP A 43 8.04 10.89 15.81
N GLY A 44 7.73 11.18 14.54
CA GLY A 44 7.15 12.45 14.07
C GLY A 44 5.65 12.41 13.73
N THR A 45 5.14 13.54 13.21
CA THR A 45 3.74 13.66 12.76
C THR A 45 3.52 12.90 11.45
N ALA A 46 2.67 11.88 11.49
CA ALA A 46 2.22 11.15 10.31
C ALA A 46 0.69 11.10 10.25
N THR A 47 0.14 11.23 9.05
CA THR A 47 -1.31 11.25 8.79
C THR A 47 -1.68 10.12 7.84
N SER A 48 -2.69 9.33 8.21
CA SER A 48 -3.35 8.42 7.28
C SER A 48 -4.54 9.09 6.61
N ASN A 49 -4.55 9.05 5.28
CA ASN A 49 -5.68 9.42 4.42
C ASN A 49 -6.49 8.18 3.96
N GLY A 50 -6.25 7.02 4.58
CA GLY A 50 -7.04 5.82 4.39
C GLY A 50 -6.56 4.86 3.31
N TYR A 51 -7.17 3.68 3.33
CA TYR A 51 -6.90 2.56 2.42
C TYR A 51 -5.46 2.06 2.45
N ASN A 52 -4.76 2.24 3.56
CA ASN A 52 -3.44 1.66 3.74
C ASN A 52 -3.54 0.22 4.26
N LEU A 53 -2.53 -0.59 3.98
CA LEU A 53 -2.45 -1.98 4.41
C LEU A 53 -1.07 -2.26 5.00
N SER A 54 -1.07 -2.84 6.21
CA SER A 54 0.09 -3.35 6.91
C SER A 54 -0.12 -4.81 7.30
N ASP A 55 0.86 -5.68 7.05
CA ASP A 55 0.81 -7.08 7.50
C ASP A 55 1.10 -7.26 9.01
N ASP A 56 1.53 -6.20 9.67
CA ASP A 56 1.67 -6.06 11.12
C ASP A 56 0.89 -4.85 11.65
N SER A 57 1.11 -4.49 12.91
CA SER A 57 0.55 -3.27 13.49
C SER A 57 1.30 -2.03 13.02
N CYS A 58 0.63 -1.15 12.28
CA CYS A 58 1.16 0.16 11.90
C CYS A 58 0.38 1.28 12.60
N GLY A 59 0.99 1.92 13.62
CA GLY A 59 0.34 2.99 14.39
C GLY A 59 -0.02 4.24 13.59
N ILE A 60 0.64 4.44 12.45
CA ILE A 60 0.37 5.53 11.50
C ILE A 60 -0.94 5.29 10.74
N PHE A 61 -1.28 4.03 10.48
CA PHE A 61 -2.47 3.63 9.72
C PHE A 61 -3.69 3.56 10.66
N ASN A 62 -4.25 4.72 10.97
CA ASN A 62 -5.30 4.89 11.97
C ASN A 62 -6.67 5.31 11.37
N ALA A 63 -6.80 5.38 10.05
CA ALA A 63 -8.07 5.67 9.40
C ALA A 63 -8.96 4.41 9.39
N ALA A 64 -10.28 4.59 9.42
CA ALA A 64 -11.24 3.47 9.46
C ALA A 64 -11.18 2.53 8.24
N THR A 65 -10.61 3.00 7.12
CA THR A 65 -10.43 2.21 5.90
C THR A 65 -9.05 1.55 5.79
N ASP A 66 -8.17 1.79 6.77
CA ASP A 66 -6.87 1.13 6.85
C ASP A 66 -7.02 -0.32 7.34
N ARG A 67 -6.02 -1.14 7.03
CA ARG A 67 -5.97 -2.56 7.35
C ARG A 67 -4.64 -2.90 8.01
N ASN A 68 -4.60 -2.88 9.33
CA ASN A 68 -3.45 -3.36 10.11
C ASN A 68 -3.55 -4.85 10.40
N ASN A 69 -2.42 -5.47 10.73
CA ASN A 69 -2.31 -6.89 11.08
C ASN A 69 -2.98 -7.80 10.02
N THR A 70 -2.89 -7.40 8.75
CA THR A 70 -3.62 -8.02 7.65
C THR A 70 -2.61 -8.56 6.63
N PRO A 71 -2.43 -9.88 6.51
CA PRO A 71 -1.52 -10.46 5.53
C PRO A 71 -1.76 -9.91 4.13
N ALA A 72 -0.73 -9.36 3.50
CA ALA A 72 -0.87 -8.71 2.20
C ALA A 72 -1.04 -9.71 1.03
N ASP A 73 -0.73 -10.98 1.24
CA ASP A 73 -0.72 -12.05 0.23
C ASP A 73 -0.01 -11.62 -1.05
N LEU A 74 1.23 -11.16 -0.91
CA LEU A 74 2.12 -10.83 -2.00
C LEU A 74 2.76 -12.11 -2.58
N ASP A 75 3.18 -12.05 -3.85
CA ASP A 75 3.94 -13.14 -4.46
C ASP A 75 5.24 -13.39 -3.65
N PRO A 76 5.45 -14.61 -3.11
CA PRO A 76 6.58 -14.91 -2.24
C PRO A 76 7.93 -14.88 -2.96
N ASN A 77 7.95 -14.88 -4.29
CA ASN A 77 9.19 -14.71 -5.06
C ASN A 77 9.66 -13.24 -5.09
N GLY A 78 8.88 -12.32 -4.50
CA GLY A 78 9.24 -10.92 -4.35
C GLY A 78 9.22 -10.15 -5.67
N LEU A 79 10.21 -9.27 -5.85
CA LEU A 79 10.32 -8.40 -7.01
C LEU A 79 10.55 -9.22 -8.29
N GLN A 80 9.61 -9.08 -9.23
CA GLN A 80 9.64 -9.78 -10.50
C GLN A 80 9.37 -8.83 -11.66
N ASN A 81 9.74 -9.27 -12.86
CA ASN A 81 9.34 -8.59 -14.08
C ASN A 81 7.87 -8.90 -14.40
N ASN A 82 6.97 -8.16 -13.77
CA ASN A 82 5.53 -8.25 -14.00
C ASN A 82 5.04 -7.31 -15.14
N GLY A 83 5.96 -6.91 -16.03
CA GLY A 83 5.76 -5.89 -17.05
C GLY A 83 5.97 -4.46 -16.53
N GLY A 84 6.25 -3.53 -17.44
CA GLY A 84 6.56 -2.13 -17.11
C GLY A 84 8.06 -1.83 -16.99
N PRO A 85 8.42 -0.58 -16.63
CA PRO A 85 9.81 -0.13 -16.56
C PRO A 85 10.53 -0.55 -15.27
N THR A 86 9.80 -1.02 -14.25
CA THR A 86 10.36 -1.41 -12.94
C THR A 86 9.84 -2.79 -12.53
N GLN A 87 10.63 -3.52 -11.73
CA GLN A 87 10.13 -4.72 -11.06
C GLN A 87 9.06 -4.35 -10.02
N THR A 88 8.09 -5.24 -9.83
CA THR A 88 7.02 -5.09 -8.83
C THR A 88 6.79 -6.42 -8.15
N ILE A 89 6.11 -6.41 -7.00
CA ILE A 89 5.62 -7.64 -6.36
C ILE A 89 4.15 -7.80 -6.72
N ALA A 90 3.77 -8.96 -7.24
CA ALA A 90 2.39 -9.22 -7.66
C ALA A 90 1.49 -9.52 -6.44
N LEU A 91 0.20 -9.22 -6.57
CA LEU A 91 -0.82 -9.65 -5.61
C LEU A 91 -1.28 -11.07 -5.93
N LEU A 92 -1.37 -11.93 -4.92
CA LEU A 92 -2.02 -13.24 -5.06
C LEU A 92 -3.55 -13.07 -5.21
N SER A 93 -4.22 -14.05 -5.83
CA SER A 93 -5.63 -13.95 -6.27
C SER A 93 -6.68 -13.67 -5.19
N LYS A 94 -6.31 -13.75 -3.90
CA LYS A 94 -7.17 -13.47 -2.75
C LYS A 94 -6.65 -12.36 -1.85
N SER A 95 -5.64 -11.62 -2.32
CA SER A 95 -5.03 -10.57 -1.52
C SER A 95 -6.08 -9.58 -1.05
N PRO A 96 -6.08 -9.21 0.25
CA PRO A 96 -6.95 -8.17 0.76
C PRO A 96 -6.67 -6.82 0.10
N ALA A 97 -5.52 -6.62 -0.55
CA ALA A 97 -5.26 -5.41 -1.31
C ALA A 97 -6.17 -5.27 -2.54
N ILE A 98 -6.74 -6.36 -3.08
CA ILE A 98 -7.50 -6.36 -4.32
C ILE A 98 -8.87 -5.67 -4.16
N ASN A 99 -9.21 -4.75 -5.06
CA ASN A 99 -10.46 -3.98 -5.08
C ASN A 99 -10.79 -3.28 -3.74
N ALA A 100 -9.78 -3.02 -2.91
CA ALA A 100 -9.98 -2.51 -1.56
C ALA A 100 -10.27 -1.01 -1.51
N ILE A 101 -9.97 -0.28 -2.59
CA ILE A 101 -10.24 1.15 -2.73
C ILE A 101 -11.46 1.31 -3.65
N PRO A 102 -12.57 1.90 -3.19
CA PRO A 102 -13.70 2.23 -4.07
C PRO A 102 -13.24 3.05 -5.28
N ALA A 103 -13.82 2.82 -6.46
CA ALA A 103 -13.41 3.49 -7.70
C ALA A 103 -13.37 5.02 -7.58
N ALA A 104 -14.32 5.63 -6.87
CA ALA A 104 -14.38 7.07 -6.61
C ALA A 104 -13.23 7.59 -5.73
N ASN A 105 -12.56 6.72 -4.98
CA ASN A 105 -11.49 7.01 -4.05
C ASN A 105 -10.10 6.62 -4.59
N CYS A 106 -10.01 6.22 -5.85
CA CYS A 106 -8.75 5.97 -6.55
C CYS A 106 -8.01 7.27 -6.86
N THR A 107 -7.58 7.96 -5.79
CA THR A 107 -7.01 9.30 -5.85
C THR A 107 -5.75 9.39 -4.99
N ASP A 108 -4.89 10.36 -5.29
CA ASP A 108 -3.73 10.69 -4.49
C ASP A 108 -4.11 11.40 -3.18
N ASN A 109 -3.12 11.83 -2.41
CA ASN A 109 -3.31 12.55 -1.14
C ASN A 109 -4.02 13.91 -1.31
N GLN A 110 -3.98 14.50 -2.51
CA GLN A 110 -4.64 15.76 -2.83
C GLN A 110 -6.04 15.56 -3.44
N GLY A 111 -6.46 14.31 -3.63
CA GLY A 111 -7.75 13.97 -4.24
C GLY A 111 -7.73 13.94 -5.77
N ASN A 112 -6.58 14.05 -6.42
CA ASN A 112 -6.49 13.93 -7.88
C ASN A 112 -6.62 12.45 -8.28
N PRO A 113 -7.35 12.13 -9.36
CA PRO A 113 -7.47 10.76 -9.86
C PRO A 113 -6.11 10.13 -10.19
N ILE A 114 -5.86 8.93 -9.66
CA ILE A 114 -4.74 8.09 -10.07
C ILE A 114 -5.26 7.14 -11.14
N THR A 115 -4.84 7.37 -12.38
CA THR A 115 -5.36 6.64 -13.54
C THR A 115 -4.53 5.44 -13.94
N THR A 116 -3.26 5.35 -13.51
CA THR A 116 -2.38 4.22 -13.83
C THR A 116 -1.39 3.89 -12.71
N VAL A 117 -0.91 2.63 -12.66
CA VAL A 117 0.20 2.19 -11.80
C VAL A 117 1.56 2.20 -12.53
N GLN A 118 2.66 1.88 -11.83
CA GLN A 118 4.03 1.85 -12.40
C GLN A 118 4.17 0.97 -13.65
N ARG A 119 3.31 -0.04 -13.81
CA ARG A 119 3.22 -0.90 -14.99
C ARG A 119 2.41 -0.31 -16.16
N ARG A 120 1.96 0.94 -16.05
CA ARG A 120 1.02 1.62 -16.97
C ARG A 120 -0.34 0.91 -17.13
N ILE A 121 -0.70 0.06 -16.16
CA ILE A 121 -2.03 -0.55 -16.09
C ILE A 121 -3.01 0.48 -15.54
N LYS A 122 -4.19 0.57 -16.16
CA LYS A 122 -5.25 1.51 -15.74
C LYS A 122 -5.85 1.12 -14.40
N ARG A 123 -6.28 2.12 -13.64
CA ARG A 123 -7.03 1.96 -12.39
C ARG A 123 -8.45 2.52 -12.55
N PRO A 124 -9.49 1.88 -12.00
CA PRO A 124 -9.53 0.48 -11.55
C PRO A 124 -9.56 -0.51 -12.73
N GLN A 125 -9.14 -1.76 -12.51
CA GLN A 125 -9.38 -2.87 -13.46
C GLN A 125 -10.75 -3.56 -13.26
N SER A 126 -11.40 -3.33 -12.11
CA SER A 126 -12.69 -3.94 -11.75
C SER A 126 -13.53 -2.99 -10.88
N ALA A 127 -14.20 -3.48 -9.85
CA ALA A 127 -15.08 -2.70 -8.98
C ALA A 127 -14.36 -1.62 -8.15
N GLY A 128 -13.04 -1.76 -7.94
CA GLY A 128 -12.21 -0.84 -7.20
C GLY A 128 -10.75 -0.93 -7.63
N CYS A 129 -9.91 -0.08 -7.02
CA CYS A 129 -8.47 -0.15 -7.21
C CYS A 129 -7.80 -0.99 -6.13
N ASP A 130 -6.64 -1.53 -6.47
CA ASP A 130 -5.86 -2.33 -5.54
C ASP A 130 -4.94 -1.46 -4.68
N ILE A 131 -4.77 -1.78 -3.39
CA ILE A 131 -3.85 -1.04 -2.52
C ILE A 131 -2.40 -1.29 -2.97
N GLY A 132 -1.59 -0.22 -3.02
CA GLY A 132 -0.18 -0.28 -3.39
C GLY A 132 0.10 -0.06 -4.89
N ALA A 133 1.32 -0.43 -5.30
CA ALA A 133 1.87 -0.10 -6.62
C ALA A 133 1.49 -1.10 -7.74
N PHE A 134 0.74 -2.15 -7.42
CA PHE A 134 0.32 -3.19 -8.35
C PHE A 134 -1.20 -3.18 -8.52
N GLU A 135 -1.67 -3.26 -9.77
CA GLU A 135 -3.09 -3.40 -10.10
C GLU A 135 -3.32 -4.73 -10.84
N LEU A 136 -4.02 -5.67 -10.22
CA LEU A 136 -4.35 -6.96 -10.81
C LEU A 136 -5.24 -6.75 -12.02
N VAL A 137 -4.75 -7.19 -13.19
CA VAL A 137 -5.54 -7.14 -14.44
C VAL A 137 -6.62 -8.21 -14.34
N GLN A 138 -7.87 -7.77 -14.24
CA GLN A 138 -9.01 -8.66 -14.29
C GLN A 138 -9.49 -8.77 -15.74
N ASN A 139 -9.38 -9.97 -16.31
CA ASN A 139 -10.04 -10.26 -17.57
C ASN A 139 -11.53 -10.43 -17.29
N THR A 140 -12.29 -9.35 -17.26
CA THR A 140 -13.74 -9.46 -17.32
C THR A 140 -14.09 -10.03 -18.69
N PRO A 141 -14.70 -11.22 -18.81
CA PRO A 141 -15.22 -11.65 -20.08
C PRO A 141 -16.25 -10.59 -20.48
N PHE A 142 -16.07 -9.97 -21.65
CA PHE A 142 -17.11 -9.13 -22.24
C PHE A 142 -18.39 -9.97 -22.21
N SER A 143 -19.43 -9.48 -21.53
CA SER A 143 -20.76 -9.99 -21.78
C SER A 143 -21.03 -9.70 -23.25
N SER A 144 -20.84 -10.70 -24.10
CA SER A 144 -21.33 -10.65 -25.47
C SER A 144 -22.83 -10.55 -25.32
N SER A 145 -23.35 -9.32 -25.35
CA SER A 145 -24.77 -9.07 -25.50
C SER A 145 -25.16 -9.82 -26.77
N ALA A 146 -25.84 -10.95 -26.58
CA ALA A 146 -26.45 -11.68 -27.67
C ALA A 146 -27.46 -10.71 -28.28
N ARG A 147 -27.06 -10.11 -29.41
CA ARG A 147 -28.03 -9.47 -30.30
C ARG A 147 -28.89 -10.60 -30.84
N ASN A 148 -30.10 -10.71 -30.29
CA ASN A 148 -31.23 -11.33 -30.98
C ASN A 148 -31.70 -10.40 -32.10
#